data_AF-A0A4Q1KPW9-F1
#
_entry.id   AF-A0A4Q1KPW9-F1
#
_cell.length_a   1.000
_cell.length_b   1.000
_cell.length_c   1.000
_cell.angle_alpha   90.00
_cell.angle_beta   90.00
_cell.angle_gamma   90.00
#
_symmetry.space_group_name_H-M   'P 1'
#
loop_
_entity.id
_entity.type
_entity.pdbx_description
1 polymer ?
#
loop_
_entity_poly.entity_id
_entity_poly.type
_entity_poly.pdbx_seq_one_letter_code
_entity_poly.pdbx_strand_id
1 'polypeptide(L)'
;MSGYRIDRQRGWSPSNLKNMRRIAEVWPTPDEFGQQPVGRLPWGHVVVLLERLQSRGERDWYAARAAQDGWSRAVLEHQIKANVRSALGGAPTNSHRYI
;
A
#
# COMPACT_ATOMS: atom_id res chain seq x y z
N MET A 1 -5.64 37.85 0.55
CA MET A 1 -6.36 36.58 0.28
C MET A 1 -5.36 35.58 -0.29
N SER A 2 -4.82 34.68 0.54
CA SER A 2 -3.88 33.63 0.10
C SER A 2 -4.62 32.52 -0.64
N GLY A 3 -4.03 32.04 -1.72
CA GLY A 3 -4.66 31.22 -2.74
C GLY A 3 -4.82 29.74 -2.41
N TYR A 4 -5.85 29.13 -3.01
CA TYR A 4 -5.88 27.70 -3.27
C TYR A 4 -5.58 27.49 -4.75
N ARG A 5 -4.30 27.27 -5.05
CA ARG A 5 -3.90 26.77 -6.36
C ARG A 5 -4.18 25.26 -6.34
N ILE A 6 -5.38 24.86 -6.76
CA ILE A 6 -5.67 23.47 -7.10
C ILE A 6 -4.84 23.20 -8.37
N ASP A 7 -3.63 22.70 -8.19
CA ASP A 7 -2.86 22.15 -9.29
C ASP A 7 -3.70 21.07 -10.00
N ARG A 8 -3.75 21.15 -11.33
CA ARG A 8 -4.62 20.32 -12.17
C ARG A 8 -4.42 18.84 -11.84
N GLN A 9 -5.36 18.23 -11.12
CA GLN A 9 -5.49 16.78 -11.12
C GLN A 9 -5.86 16.37 -12.54
N ARG A 10 -4.86 15.98 -13.32
CA ARG A 10 -5.06 15.32 -14.60
C ARG A 10 -5.83 14.03 -14.27
N GLY A 11 -6.98 13.83 -14.92
CA GLY A 11 -7.96 12.80 -14.54
C GLY A 11 -7.33 11.45 -14.20
N TRP A 12 -7.85 10.83 -13.14
CA TRP A 12 -7.39 9.53 -12.65
C TRP A 12 -7.29 8.52 -13.79
N SER A 13 -6.11 7.91 -13.98
CA SER A 13 -5.97 6.86 -14.99
C SER A 13 -6.92 5.70 -14.69
N PRO A 14 -7.37 4.93 -15.70
CA PRO A 14 -8.23 3.76 -15.47
C PRO A 14 -7.65 2.77 -14.45
N SER A 15 -6.33 2.58 -14.46
CA SER A 15 -5.63 1.75 -13.48
C SER A 15 -5.72 2.33 -12.06
N ASN A 16 -5.67 3.66 -11.93
CA ASN A 16 -5.83 4.31 -10.65
C ASN A 16 -7.23 4.14 -10.08
N LEU A 17 -8.26 4.29 -10.91
CA LEU A 17 -9.65 4.06 -10.51
C LEU A 17 -9.90 2.61 -10.10
N LYS A 18 -9.32 1.65 -10.82
CA LYS A 18 -9.34 0.23 -10.43
C LYS A 18 -8.70 0.01 -9.06
N ASN A 19 -7.56 0.65 -8.80
CA ASN A 19 -6.89 0.53 -7.51
C ASN A 19 -7.70 1.21 -6.38
N MET A 20 -8.30 2.38 -6.61
CA MET A 20 -9.19 3.01 -5.64
C MET A 20 -10.41 2.14 -5.30
N ARG A 21 -11.02 1.50 -6.31
CA ARG A 21 -12.10 0.54 -6.09
C ARG A 21 -11.64 -0.66 -5.25
N ARG A 22 -10.48 -1.25 -5.58
CA ARG A 22 -9.91 -2.36 -4.80
C ARG A 22 -9.63 -1.98 -3.36
N ILE A 23 -9.20 -0.74 -3.10
CA ILE A 23 -9.05 -0.25 -1.72
C ILE A 23 -10.39 -0.24 -1.01
N ALA A 24 -11.43 0.32 -1.62
CA ALA A 24 -12.76 0.36 -1.03
C ALA A 24 -13.34 -1.05 -0.79
N GLU A 25 -12.92 -2.06 -1.55
CA GLU A 25 -13.29 -3.46 -1.31
C GLU A 25 -12.51 -4.09 -0.13
N VAL A 26 -11.28 -3.66 0.13
CA VAL A 26 -10.39 -4.23 1.17
C VAL A 26 -10.54 -3.49 2.51
N TRP A 27 -10.77 -2.18 2.47
CA TRP A 27 -11.03 -1.30 3.60
C TRP A 27 -12.34 -0.54 3.31
N PRO A 28 -13.50 -1.12 3.66
CA PRO A 28 -14.81 -0.62 3.23
C PRO A 28 -15.24 0.66 3.93
N THR A 29 -14.68 0.95 5.12
CA THR A 29 -14.99 2.20 5.84
C THR A 29 -13.83 3.20 5.75
N PRO A 30 -14.12 4.52 5.70
CA PRO A 30 -13.09 5.54 5.73
C PRO A 30 -12.19 5.49 6.97
N ASP A 31 -12.74 5.05 8.11
CA ASP A 31 -11.97 4.91 9.36
C ASP A 31 -10.97 3.75 9.27
N GLU A 32 -11.39 2.62 8.69
CA GLU A 32 -10.49 1.48 8.46
C GLU A 32 -9.33 1.83 7.52
N PHE A 33 -9.54 2.66 6.49
CA PHE A 33 -8.43 3.06 5.62
C PHE A 33 -7.61 4.21 6.24
N GLY A 34 -8.27 5.28 6.69
CA GLY A 34 -7.64 6.53 7.10
C GLY A 34 -6.90 6.49 8.44
N GLN A 35 -7.32 5.63 9.37
CA GLN A 35 -6.63 5.48 10.66
C GLN A 35 -5.43 4.53 10.58
N GLN A 36 -5.44 3.60 9.62
CA GLN A 36 -4.41 2.59 9.48
C GLN A 36 -3.14 3.16 8.79
N PRO A 37 -1.96 2.58 9.05
CA PRO A 37 -0.71 3.00 8.41
C PRO A 37 -0.81 3.07 6.88
N VAL A 38 -1.59 2.16 6.27
CA VAL A 38 -1.79 2.12 4.81
C VAL A 38 -2.40 3.41 4.25
N GLY A 39 -3.36 4.03 4.93
CA GLY A 39 -3.99 5.28 4.47
C GLY A 39 -3.12 6.51 4.67
N ARG A 40 -2.01 6.39 5.41
CA ARG A 40 -1.05 7.47 5.67
C ARG A 40 0.19 7.41 4.78
N LEU A 41 0.36 6.32 4.01
CA LEU A 41 1.46 6.17 3.08
C LEU A 41 1.21 6.94 1.77
N PRO A 42 2.28 7.34 1.06
CA PRO A 42 2.14 7.84 -0.30
C PRO A 42 1.39 6.84 -1.18
N TRP A 43 0.53 7.33 -2.06
CA TRP A 43 -0.34 6.49 -2.89
C TRP A 43 0.40 5.39 -3.66
N GLY A 44 1.61 5.67 -4.16
CA GLY A 44 2.43 4.67 -4.85
C GLY A 44 2.79 3.45 -4.00
N HIS A 45 2.97 3.61 -2.68
CA HIS A 45 3.19 2.50 -1.76
C HIS A 45 1.92 1.67 -1.59
N VAL A 46 0.76 2.32 -1.49
CA VAL A 46 -0.53 1.64 -1.36
C VAL A 46 -0.82 0.77 -2.58
N VAL A 47 -0.51 1.27 -3.78
CA VAL A 47 -0.60 0.48 -5.03
C VAL A 47 0.31 -0.75 -4.98
N VAL A 48 1.56 -0.61 -4.55
CA VAL A 48 2.49 -1.75 -4.40
C VAL A 48 1.92 -2.81 -3.44
N LEU A 49 1.38 -2.39 -2.30
CA LEU A 49 0.78 -3.31 -1.32
C LEU A 49 -0.43 -4.06 -1.92
N LEU A 50 -1.29 -3.37 -2.66
CA LEU A 50 -2.45 -3.99 -3.32
C LEU A 50 -2.07 -4.97 -4.43
N GLU A 51 -1.05 -4.64 -5.21
CA GLU A 51 -0.62 -5.44 -6.35
C GLU A 51 0.19 -6.67 -5.95
N ARG A 52 0.99 -6.55 -4.88
CA ARG A 52 1.97 -7.59 -4.50
C ARG A 52 1.49 -8.51 -3.38
N LEU A 53 0.55 -8.09 -2.55
CA LEU A 53 0.12 -8.84 -1.37
C LEU A 53 -1.36 -9.21 -1.49
N GLN A 54 -1.70 -10.43 -1.07
CA GLN A 54 -3.07 -10.95 -1.19
C GLN A 54 -3.90 -10.67 0.05
N SER A 55 -3.31 -10.81 1.24
CA SER A 55 -4.05 -10.66 2.49
C SER A 55 -4.01 -9.24 3.04
N ARG A 56 -5.12 -8.80 3.66
CA ARG A 56 -5.19 -7.52 4.38
C ARG A 56 -4.14 -7.45 5.48
N GLY A 57 -3.97 -8.52 6.26
CA GLY A 57 -2.98 -8.58 7.34
C GLY A 57 -1.52 -8.40 6.87
N GLU A 58 -1.15 -8.90 5.69
CA GLU A 58 0.17 -8.61 5.12
C GLU A 58 0.30 -7.15 4.74
N ARG A 59 -0.71 -6.59 4.07
CA ARG A 59 -0.71 -5.19 3.65
C ARG A 59 -0.57 -4.27 4.86
N ASP A 60 -1.33 -4.53 5.92
CA ASP A 60 -1.31 -3.75 7.16
C ASP A 60 0.06 -3.86 7.84
N TRP A 61 0.66 -5.06 7.89
CA TRP A 61 1.99 -5.27 8.49
C TRP A 61 3.10 -4.54 7.72
N TYR A 62 3.14 -4.70 6.39
CA TYR A 62 4.14 -4.03 5.55
C TYR A 62 3.91 -2.51 5.54
N ALA A 63 2.67 -2.05 5.59
CA ALA A 63 2.36 -0.63 5.69
C ALA A 63 2.85 -0.03 7.01
N ALA A 64 2.61 -0.72 8.13
CA ALA A 64 3.09 -0.31 9.44
C ALA A 64 4.62 -0.20 9.47
N ARG A 65 5.32 -1.21 8.95
CA ARG A 65 6.78 -1.21 8.85
C ARG A 65 7.30 -0.10 7.94
N ALA A 66 6.70 0.09 6.77
CA ALA A 66 7.11 1.15 5.86
C ALA A 66 6.93 2.55 6.47
N ALA A 67 5.85 2.76 7.23
CA ALA A 67 5.59 4.01 7.92
C ALA A 67 6.55 4.24 9.11
N GLN A 68 6.83 3.19 9.90
CA GLN A 68 7.72 3.25 11.05
C GLN A 68 9.20 3.44 10.64
N ASP A 69 9.66 2.65 9.68
CA ASP A 69 11.07 2.58 9.26
C ASP A 69 11.38 3.51 8.08
N GLY A 70 10.40 4.31 7.63
CA GLY A 70 10.57 5.32 6.58
C GLY A 70 10.91 4.74 5.20
N TRP A 71 10.38 3.58 4.85
CA TRP A 71 10.74 2.91 3.60
C TRP A 71 10.30 3.70 2.36
N SER A 72 11.23 3.90 1.43
CA SER A 72 10.88 4.32 0.08
C SER A 72 10.08 3.22 -0.64
N ARG A 73 9.41 3.57 -1.75
CA ARG A 73 8.67 2.57 -2.55
C ARG A 73 9.56 1.42 -3.00
N ALA A 74 10.79 1.73 -3.42
CA ALA A 74 11.75 0.72 -3.87
C ALA A 74 12.20 -0.19 -2.71
N VAL A 75 12.39 0.37 -1.50
CA VAL A 75 12.70 -0.43 -0.31
C VAL A 75 11.51 -1.31 0.06
N LEU A 76 10.28 -0.79 0.04
CA LEU A 76 9.07 -1.59 0.28
C LEU A 76 8.96 -2.77 -0.70
N GLU A 77 9.14 -2.53 -2.00
CA GLU A 77 9.13 -3.59 -3.02
C GLU A 77 10.22 -4.63 -2.75
N HIS A 78 11.42 -4.20 -2.36
CA HIS A 78 12.52 -5.09 -2.00
C HIS A 78 12.18 -5.94 -0.77
N GLN A 79 11.63 -5.34 0.28
CA GLN A 79 11.28 -6.03 1.53
C GLN A 79 10.16 -7.05 1.34
N ILE A 80 9.17 -6.74 0.50
CA ILE A 80 8.13 -7.70 0.09
C ILE A 80 8.75 -8.87 -0.65
N LYS A 81 9.63 -8.60 -1.62
CA LYS A 81 10.32 -9.65 -2.39
C LYS A 81 11.22 -10.53 -1.51
N ALA A 82 11.89 -9.93 -0.53
CA ALA A 82 12.71 -10.64 0.45
C ALA A 82 11.88 -11.39 1.51
N ASN A 83 10.56 -11.18 1.54
CA ASN A 83 9.64 -11.77 2.51
C ASN A 83 10.10 -11.58 3.96
N VAL A 84 10.53 -10.36 4.30
CA VAL A 84 11.14 -10.03 5.60
C VAL A 84 10.22 -10.33 6.79
N ARG A 85 8.89 -10.25 6.58
CA ARG A 85 7.89 -10.65 7.58
C ARG A 85 8.08 -12.10 8.01
N SER A 86 8.42 -12.98 7.08
CA SER A 86 8.60 -14.40 7.38
C SER A 86 9.90 -14.67 8.13
N ALA A 87 10.96 -13.93 7.79
CA ALA A 87 12.24 -14.01 8.48
C ALA A 87 12.17 -13.52 9.95
N LEU A 88 11.25 -12.60 10.26
CA LEU A 88 11.09 -12.01 11.59
C LEU A 88 10.08 -12.77 12.50
N GLY A 89 9.58 -13.94 12.07
CA GLY A 89 8.80 -14.83 12.94
C GLY A 89 7.32 -15.03 12.57
N GLY A 90 6.89 -14.70 11.36
CA GLY A 90 5.56 -15.07 10.86
C GLY A 90 5.64 -16.20 9.83
N ALA A 91 4.80 -17.23 9.89
CA ALA A 91 4.78 -18.28 8.87
C ALA A 91 4.60 -17.69 7.44
N PRO A 92 5.21 -18.29 6.41
CA PRO A 92 5.18 -17.74 5.05
C PRO A 92 3.78 -17.84 4.44
N THR A 93 3.24 -16.70 3.97
CA THR A 93 2.05 -16.69 3.11
C THR A 93 2.41 -16.30 1.68
N ASN A 94 2.55 -17.35 0.88
CA ASN A 94 2.45 -17.48 -0.57
C ASN A 94 3.52 -16.86 -1.49
N SER A 95 4.33 -17.78 -2.02
CA SER A 95 5.22 -17.65 -3.16
C SER A 95 4.43 -17.42 -4.45
N HIS A 96 4.63 -16.28 -5.13
CA HIS A 96 4.35 -16.20 -6.56
C HIS A 96 5.61 -15.73 -7.30
N ARG A 97 6.30 -16.72 -7.86
CA ARG A 97 7.39 -16.58 -8.82
C ARG A 97 6.82 -15.90 -10.07
N TYR A 98 7.27 -14.68 -10.37
CA TYR A 98 7.13 -14.12 -11.71
C TYR A 98 8.09 -14.89 -12.63
N ILE A 99 7.52 -15.60 -13.61
CA ILE A 99 8.22 -15.94 -14.86
C ILE A 99 8.18 -14.73 -15.80
#